data_AF-A0A3N0GVV0-F1
#
_entry.id   AF-A0A3N0GVV0-F1
#
_cell.length_a   1.000
_cell.length_b   1.000
_cell.length_c   1.000
_cell.angle_alpha   90.00
_cell.angle_beta   90.00
_cell.angle_gamma   90.00
#
_symmetry.space_group_name_H-M   'P 1'
#
loop_
_entity.id
_entity.type
_entity.pdbx_description
1 polymer ?
#
loop_
_entity_poly.entity_id
_entity_poly.type
_entity_poly.pdbx_seq_one_letter_code
_entity_poly.pdbx_strand_id
1 'polypeptide(L)' 'MKTSVGTGDHDPIGELAAVREAKRELSRREEVAVRRARHHGLSWAEIGTLLGVTRQTIHRKYRKVG' A
#
# COMPACT_ATOMS: atom_id res chain seq x y z
N MET A 1 15.83 -24.93 -12.49
CA MET A 1 16.94 -23.97 -12.26
C MET A 1 17.14 -23.89 -10.76
N LYS A 2 18.28 -24.34 -10.24
CA LYS A 2 18.58 -24.39 -8.80
C LYS A 2 19.43 -23.16 -8.46
N THR A 3 18.94 -22.27 -7.62
CA THR A 3 19.80 -21.27 -6.97
C THR A 3 19.78 -21.57 -5.48
N SER A 4 20.94 -21.95 -4.96
CA SER A 4 21.21 -22.24 -3.57
C SER A 4 20.73 -21.09 -2.68
N VAL A 5 19.76 -21.36 -1.81
CA VAL A 5 19.35 -20.44 -0.75
C VAL A 5 20.45 -20.47 0.30
N GLY A 6 21.22 -19.38 0.36
CA GLY A 6 22.14 -19.14 1.45
C GLY A 6 21.35 -18.95 2.74
N THR A 7 21.69 -19.72 3.76
CA THR A 7 21.24 -19.48 5.13
C THR A 7 21.88 -18.18 5.61
N GLY A 8 21.13 -17.09 5.53
CA GLY A 8 21.56 -15.78 5.99
C GLY A 8 20.50 -14.74 5.65
N ASP A 9 20.52 -13.63 6.37
CA ASP A 9 19.64 -12.45 6.32
C ASP A 9 19.52 -11.75 4.93
N HIS A 10 19.94 -12.42 3.85
CA HIS A 10 20.10 -11.89 2.49
C HIS A 10 19.62 -12.88 1.41
N ASP A 11 18.59 -13.69 1.66
CA ASP A 11 17.91 -14.40 0.57
C ASP A 11 17.02 -13.41 -0.20
N PRO A 12 17.36 -13.02 -1.45
CA PRO A 12 16.61 -12.01 -2.19
C PRO A 12 15.18 -12.43 -2.49
N ILE A 13 14.91 -13.75 -2.55
CA ILE A 13 13.55 -14.27 -2.76
C ILE A 13 12.70 -14.05 -1.50
N GLY A 14 13.23 -14.43 -0.33
CA GLY A 14 12.61 -14.19 0.96
C GLY A 14 12.41 -12.71 1.25
N GLU A 15 13.40 -11.86 0.94
CA GLU A 15 13.29 -10.41 1.10
C GLU A 15 12.17 -9.82 0.23
N LEU A 16 12.09 -10.21 -1.05
CA LEU A 16 11.00 -9.76 -1.93
C LEU A 16 9.62 -10.25 -1.46
N ALA A 17 9.54 -11.45 -0.91
CA ALA A 17 8.31 -11.96 -0.30
C ALA A 17 7.92 -11.16 0.95
N ALA A 18 8.87 -10.84 1.83
CA ALA A 18 8.65 -9.99 2.99
C ALA A 18 8.19 -8.57 2.60
N VAL A 19 8.85 -7.97 1.59
CA VAL A 19 8.45 -6.67 1.03
C VAL A 19 7.03 -6.72 0.47
N ARG A 20 6.65 -7.82 -0.21
CA ARG A 20 5.28 -8.00 -0.71
C ARG A 20 4.26 -8.03 0.43
N GLU A 21 4.53 -8.75 1.50
CA GLU A 21 3.63 -8.80 2.65
C GLU A 21 3.54 -7.45 3.38
N ALA A 22 4.66 -6.75 3.54
CA ALA A 22 4.68 -5.40 4.09
C ALA A 22 3.83 -4.43 3.24
N LYS A 23 3.94 -4.48 1.90
CA LYS A 23 3.11 -3.68 0.98
C LYS A 23 1.62 -4.00 1.09
N ARG A 24 1.26 -5.28 1.29
CA ARG A 24 -0.13 -5.71 1.51
C ARG A 24 -0.69 -5.15 2.79
N GLU A 25 0.07 -5.24 3.88
CA GLU A 25 -0.33 -4.69 5.17
C GLU A 25 -0.46 -3.17 5.13
N LEU A 26 0.51 -2.49 4.52
CA LEU A 26 0.43 -1.04 4.33
C LEU A 26 -0.80 -0.64 3.52
N SER A 27 -1.12 -1.39 2.45
CA SER A 27 -2.32 -1.13 1.65
C SER A 27 -3.61 -1.28 2.46
N ARG A 28 -3.73 -2.32 3.30
CA ARG A 28 -4.90 -2.48 4.20
C ARG A 28 -5.03 -1.32 5.18
N ARG A 29 -3.92 -0.89 5.80
CA ARG A 29 -3.91 0.26 6.72
C ARG A 29 -4.31 1.55 6.01
N GLU A 30 -3.80 1.76 4.80
CA GLU A 30 -4.15 2.91 3.96
C GLU A 30 -5.66 2.92 3.67
N GLU A 31 -6.26 1.80 3.28
CA GLU A 31 -7.71 1.70 3.05
C GLU A 31 -8.55 2.09 4.27
N VAL A 32 -8.17 1.61 5.46
CA VAL A 32 -8.85 1.98 6.72
C VAL A 32 -8.68 3.47 7.01
N ALA A 33 -7.47 4.01 6.85
CA ALA A 33 -7.18 5.43 7.06
C ALA A 33 -7.96 6.33 6.09
N VAL A 34 -8.01 5.97 4.81
CA VAL A 34 -8.78 6.68 3.77
C VAL A 34 -10.27 6.67 4.09
N ARG A 35 -10.83 5.52 4.46
CA ARG A 35 -12.25 5.44 4.88
C ARG A 35 -12.53 6.35 6.08
N ARG A 36 -11.68 6.31 7.11
CA ARG A 36 -11.81 7.18 8.28
C ARG A 36 -11.73 8.66 7.90
N ALA A 37 -10.76 9.04 7.08
CA ALA A 37 -10.61 10.42 6.60
C ALA A 37 -11.85 10.89 5.81
N ARG A 38 -12.41 10.03 4.96
CA ARG A 38 -13.67 10.31 4.26
C ARG A 38 -14.85 10.47 5.23
N HIS A 39 -14.93 9.65 6.28
CA HIS A 39 -15.95 9.79 7.34
C HIS A 39 -15.80 11.10 8.13
N HIS A 40 -14.58 11.60 8.32
CA HIS A 40 -14.32 12.91 8.93
C HIS A 40 -14.52 14.10 7.97
N GLY A 41 -14.97 13.85 6.74
CA GLY A 41 -15.30 14.91 5.78
C GLY A 41 -14.14 15.37 4.89
N LEU A 42 -12.93 14.81 5.04
CA LEU A 42 -11.79 15.20 4.18
C LEU A 42 -12.10 14.87 2.72
N SER A 43 -11.82 15.80 1.81
CA SER A 43 -11.97 15.60 0.38
C SER A 43 -10.93 14.62 -0.18
N TRP A 44 -11.23 14.02 -1.33
CA TRP A 44 -10.27 13.17 -2.04
C TRP A 44 -8.96 13.88 -2.42
N ALA A 45 -8.98 15.20 -2.58
CA ALA A 45 -7.78 15.99 -2.88
C ALA A 45 -6.89 16.13 -1.64
N GLU A 46 -7.48 16.42 -0.48
CA GLU A 46 -6.75 16.51 0.80
C GLU A 46 -6.13 15.16 1.18
N ILE A 47 -6.91 14.08 1.07
CA ILE A 47 -6.41 12.73 1.34
C ILE A 47 -5.25 12.36 0.40
N GLY A 48 -5.36 12.69 -0.89
CA GLY A 48 -4.27 12.45 -1.84
C GLY A 48 -3.01 13.25 -1.49
N THR A 49 -3.18 14.51 -1.12
CA THR A 49 -2.06 15.38 -0.69
C THR A 49 -1.33 14.79 0.52
N LEU A 50 -2.08 14.31 1.52
CA LEU A 50 -1.51 13.67 2.73
C LEU A 50 -0.81 12.34 2.44
N LEU A 51 -1.26 11.60 1.42
CA LEU A 51 -0.64 10.34 0.99
C LEU A 51 0.45 10.53 -0.08
N GLY A 52 0.77 11.77 -0.47
CA GLY A 52 1.77 12.06 -1.50
C GLY A 52 1.37 11.61 -2.90
N VAL A 53 0.07 11.43 -3.16
CA VAL A 53 -0.46 10.96 -4.45
C VAL A 53 -1.46 11.96 -5.03
N THR A 54 -1.58 11.96 -6.36
CA THR A 54 -2.54 12.87 -7.01
C THR A 54 -3.99 12.46 -6.69
N ARG A 55 -4.90 13.44 -6.69
CA ARG A 55 -6.35 13.20 -6.59
C ARG A 55 -6.83 12.14 -7.58
N GLN A 56 -6.30 12.14 -8.81
CA GLN A 56 -6.67 11.17 -9.85
C GLN A 56 -6.24 9.75 -9.47
N THR A 57 -5.06 9.59 -8.88
CA THR A 57 -4.55 8.29 -8.39
C THR A 57 -5.47 7.72 -7.31
N ILE A 58 -5.79 8.52 -6.30
CA ILE A 58 -6.73 8.16 -5.22
C ILE A 58 -8.10 7.81 -5.79
N HIS A 59 -8.64 8.67 -6.66
CA HIS A 59 -9.97 8.45 -7.21
C HIS A 59 -10.01 7.16 -8.04
N ARG A 60 -8.97 6.86 -8.83
CA ARG A 60 -8.87 5.61 -9.59
C ARG A 60 -8.77 4.39 -8.68
N LYS A 61 -7.98 4.47 -7.60
CA LYS A 61 -7.76 3.37 -6.64
C LYS A 61 -9.04 3.04 -5.85
N TYR A 62 -9.75 4.06 -5.39
CA TYR A 62 -10.90 3.89 -4.50
C TYR A 62 -12.27 3.91 -5.19
N ARG A 63 -12.38 4.28 -6.48
CA ARG A 63 -13.64 4.23 -7.24
C ARG A 63 -14.18 2.81 -7.47
N LYS A 64 -13.36 1.76 -7.32
CA LYS A 64 -13.81 0.35 -7.41
C LYS A 64 -14.30 -0.22 -6.08
N VAL A 65 -14.08 0.47 -4.96
CA VAL A 65 -14.38 -0.01 -3.60
C VAL A 65 -15.60 0.72 -3.00
N GLY A 66 -16.32 1.47 -3.84
CA GLY A 66 -17.59 2.12 -3.51
C GLY A 66 -18.75 1.39 -4.14
#